data_AF-A0A7R9UJA0-F1
#
_entry.id   AF-A0A7R9UJA0-F1
#
_cell.length_a   1.000
_cell.length_b   1.000
_cell.length_c   1.000
_cell.angle_alpha   90.00
_cell.angle_beta   90.00
_cell.angle_gamma   90.00
#
_symmetry.space_group_name_H-M   'P 1'
#
loop_
_entity.id
_entity.type
_entity.pdbx_description
1 polymer ?
#
loop_
_entity_poly.entity_id
_entity_poly.type
_entity_poly.pdbx_seq_one_letter_code
_entity_poly.pdbx_strand_id
1 'polypeptide(L)'
;RLHRGPRDPPQSRAMPGLQVWAGGISRAVRPKQGYVGPRIWHLIDARARVVGKLASSIATLLVGKHKPTYVPRFDCGDHVIVVNAKDVVFTGRKWEQKEYHHHTGWPGGLRTIRAKDLLAKFPERIIGRAVRGMLPKNL
;
A
#
# COMPACT_ATOMS: atom_id res chain seq x y z
N ARG A 1 74.45 21.22 -1.72
CA ARG A 1 74.36 19.78 -2.08
C ARG A 1 72.97 19.28 -1.66
N LEU A 2 72.05 19.27 -2.63
CA LEU A 2 70.79 18.51 -2.76
C LEU A 2 69.64 18.71 -1.74
N HIS A 3 68.62 19.40 -2.24
CA HIS A 3 67.23 19.46 -1.78
C HIS A 3 66.59 18.07 -1.72
N ARG A 4 65.82 17.77 -0.65
CA ARG A 4 64.89 16.63 -0.62
C ARG A 4 63.56 17.05 -1.25
N GLY A 5 63.28 16.57 -2.46
CA GLY A 5 61.95 16.61 -3.06
C GLY A 5 61.00 15.57 -2.43
N PRO A 6 59.68 15.73 -2.59
CA PRO A 6 58.69 14.77 -2.11
C PRO A 6 58.81 13.43 -2.87
N ARG A 7 58.64 12.32 -2.15
CA ARG A 7 58.70 10.96 -2.70
C ARG A 7 57.40 10.63 -3.42
N ASP A 8 57.48 10.33 -4.72
CA ASP A 8 56.37 9.76 -5.47
C ASP A 8 55.98 8.38 -4.94
N PRO A 9 54.68 8.02 -4.90
CA PRO A 9 54.24 6.68 -4.54
C PRO A 9 54.63 5.66 -5.63
N PRO A 10 54.85 4.39 -5.25
CA PRO A 10 55.35 3.37 -6.17
C PRO A 10 54.30 3.03 -7.23
N GLN A 11 54.76 2.96 -8.49
CA GLN A 11 53.99 2.47 -9.63
C GLN A 11 53.66 0.98 -9.45
N SER A 12 52.49 0.66 -8.91
CA SER A 12 51.97 -0.70 -8.88
C SER A 12 51.34 -1.08 -10.22
N ARG A 13 52.17 -1.69 -11.06
CA ARG A 13 51.90 -2.85 -11.92
C ARG A 13 50.41 -3.15 -12.18
N ALA A 14 49.94 -2.83 -13.39
CA ALA A 14 48.68 -3.35 -13.92
C ALA A 14 48.71 -4.89 -13.96
N MET A 15 47.76 -5.52 -13.26
CA MET A 15 47.40 -6.93 -13.44
C MET A 15 46.41 -7.04 -14.61
N PRO A 16 46.71 -7.81 -15.67
CA PRO A 16 45.74 -8.12 -16.70
C PRO A 16 44.78 -9.19 -16.17
N GLY A 17 43.47 -8.97 -16.25
CA GLY A 17 42.48 -10.05 -16.15
C GLY A 17 41.52 -10.07 -14.96
N LEU A 18 41.39 -9.00 -14.17
CA LEU A 18 40.23 -8.87 -13.27
C LEU A 18 39.24 -7.86 -13.86
N GLN A 19 38.22 -8.36 -14.58
CA GLN A 19 37.04 -7.56 -14.90
C GLN A 19 36.31 -7.25 -13.60
N VAL A 20 36.59 -6.07 -13.03
CA VAL A 20 35.77 -5.47 -12.00
C VAL A 20 34.38 -5.30 -12.60
N TRP A 21 33.40 -6.07 -12.11
CA TRP A 21 32.00 -5.84 -12.41
C TRP A 21 31.64 -4.47 -11.83
N ALA A 22 31.73 -3.43 -12.66
CA ALA A 22 31.22 -2.11 -12.34
C ALA A 22 29.72 -2.29 -12.07
N GLY A 23 29.35 -2.25 -10.78
CA GLY A 23 27.99 -2.40 -10.32
C GLY A 23 27.07 -1.50 -11.12
N GLY A 24 26.30 -2.14 -12.01
CA GLY A 24 25.33 -1.46 -12.85
C GLY A 24 24.33 -0.74 -11.96
N ILE A 25 24.24 0.57 -12.14
CA ILE A 25 23.17 1.38 -11.60
C ILE A 25 21.86 0.73 -12.06
N SER A 26 21.12 0.12 -11.12
CA SER A 26 19.81 -0.46 -11.38
C SER A 26 18.89 0.65 -11.90
N ARG A 27 18.75 0.72 -13.22
CA ARG A 27 17.91 1.71 -13.89
C ARG A 27 16.46 1.40 -13.52
N ALA A 28 15.78 2.33 -12.85
CA ALA A 28 14.35 2.20 -12.60
C ALA A 28 13.63 2.06 -13.95
N VAL A 29 13.17 0.84 -14.26
CA VAL A 29 12.40 0.56 -15.47
C VAL A 29 11.05 1.21 -15.28
N ARG A 30 10.85 2.38 -15.88
CA ARG A 30 9.52 2.98 -15.96
C ARG A 30 8.75 2.22 -17.03
N PRO A 31 7.55 1.69 -16.73
CA PRO A 31 6.72 1.12 -17.77
C PRO A 31 6.45 2.18 -18.84
N LYS A 32 6.38 1.75 -20.11
CA LYS A 32 5.99 2.60 -21.24
C LYS A 32 4.65 3.25 -20.89
N GLN A 33 4.50 4.55 -21.16
CA GLN A 33 3.30 5.33 -20.85
C GLN A 33 2.02 4.54 -21.18
N GLY A 34 1.20 4.24 -20.17
CA GLY A 34 -0.08 3.52 -20.34
C GLY A 34 -0.03 1.99 -20.25
N TYR A 35 1.14 1.35 -20.15
CA TYR A 35 1.21 -0.10 -19.87
C TYR A 35 1.05 -0.36 -18.37
N VAL A 36 -0.20 -0.38 -17.93
CA VAL A 36 -0.58 -1.00 -16.66
C VAL A 36 -0.78 -2.48 -16.96
N GLY A 37 0.02 -3.34 -16.33
CA GLY A 37 -0.12 -4.79 -16.49
C GLY A 37 -1.55 -5.27 -16.19
N PRO A 38 -1.92 -6.50 -16.58
CA PRO A 38 -3.28 -7.00 -16.39
C PRO A 38 -3.71 -6.89 -14.93
N ARG A 39 -4.97 -6.52 -14.71
CA ARG A 39 -5.59 -6.51 -13.39
C ARG A 39 -6.05 -7.92 -13.04
N ILE A 40 -5.72 -8.33 -11.82
CA ILE A 40 -6.11 -9.61 -11.27
C ILE A 40 -7.33 -9.38 -10.37
N TRP A 41 -8.21 -10.37 -10.31
CA TRP A 41 -9.33 -10.39 -9.37
C TRP A 41 -8.94 -11.21 -8.14
N HIS A 42 -9.05 -10.61 -6.96
CA HIS A 42 -8.80 -11.27 -5.68
C HIS A 42 -10.13 -11.52 -4.98
N LEU A 43 -10.36 -12.76 -4.55
CA LEU A 43 -11.48 -13.13 -3.68
C LEU A 43 -10.97 -13.27 -2.25
N ILE A 44 -11.51 -12.48 -1.33
CA ILE A 44 -11.05 -12.43 0.06
C ILE A 44 -12.19 -12.78 1.01
N ASP A 45 -11.98 -13.80 1.83
CA ASP A 45 -12.89 -14.17 2.92
C ASP A 45 -12.61 -13.33 4.18
N ALA A 46 -13.62 -12.60 4.64
CA ALA A 46 -13.55 -11.73 5.81
C ALA A 46 -13.86 -12.44 7.14
N ARG A 47 -14.22 -13.73 7.11
CA ARG A 47 -14.61 -14.49 8.31
C ARG A 47 -13.52 -14.51 9.38
N ALA A 48 -13.90 -14.15 10.61
CA ALA A 48 -13.01 -14.07 11.77
C ALA A 48 -11.78 -13.17 11.59
N ARG A 49 -11.77 -12.28 10.57
CA ARG A 49 -10.66 -11.36 10.31
C ARG A 49 -10.85 -10.05 11.06
N VAL A 50 -9.75 -9.51 11.59
CA VAL A 50 -9.76 -8.19 12.21
C VAL A 50 -9.88 -7.12 11.13
N VAL A 51 -10.93 -6.28 11.21
CA VAL A 51 -11.28 -5.28 10.17
C VAL A 51 -10.10 -4.42 9.75
N GLY A 52 -9.33 -3.89 10.71
CA GLY A 52 -8.20 -3.01 10.40
C GLY A 52 -7.07 -3.71 9.65
N LYS A 53 -6.72 -4.93 10.05
CA LYS A 53 -5.67 -5.72 9.37
C LYS A 53 -6.12 -6.12 7.96
N LEU A 54 -7.36 -6.58 7.84
CA LEU A 54 -7.97 -6.93 6.56
C LEU A 54 -7.98 -5.74 5.59
N ALA A 55 -8.44 -4.57 6.06
CA ALA A 55 -8.50 -3.37 5.25
C ALA A 55 -7.12 -2.92 4.74
N SER A 56 -6.07 -3.07 5.57
CA SER A 56 -4.69 -2.72 5.17
C SER A 56 -4.20 -3.59 4.02
N SER A 57 -4.44 -4.90 4.10
CA SER A 57 -4.08 -5.82 3.01
C SER A 57 -4.87 -5.53 1.73
N ILE A 58 -6.17 -5.26 1.84
CA ILE A 58 -7.02 -4.87 0.71
C ILE A 58 -6.51 -3.58 0.05
N ALA A 59 -6.18 -2.56 0.84
CA ALA A 59 -5.69 -1.29 0.31
C ALA A 59 -4.39 -1.46 -0.48
N THR A 60 -3.46 -2.33 -0.03
CA THR A 60 -2.23 -2.64 -0.78
C THR A 60 -2.52 -3.30 -2.14
N LEU A 61 -3.55 -4.14 -2.23
CA LEU A 61 -4.00 -4.74 -3.51
C LEU A 61 -4.64 -3.69 -4.42
N LEU A 62 -5.54 -2.88 -3.88
CA LEU A 62 -6.25 -1.82 -4.61
C LEU A 62 -5.31 -0.72 -5.13
N VAL A 63 -4.24 -0.38 -4.40
CA VAL A 63 -3.24 0.59 -4.86
C VAL A 63 -2.23 -0.05 -5.82
N GLY A 64 -2.07 -1.37 -5.79
CA GLY A 64 -1.13 -2.10 -6.63
C GLY A 64 0.31 -2.09 -6.10
N LYS A 65 0.55 -1.67 -4.85
CA LYS A 65 1.91 -1.60 -4.23
C LYS A 65 2.62 -2.95 -4.16
N HIS A 66 1.89 -4.05 -4.29
CA HIS A 66 2.44 -5.39 -4.33
C HIS A 66 3.06 -5.75 -5.70
N LYS A 67 2.74 -5.00 -6.76
CA LYS A 67 3.30 -5.22 -8.10
C LYS A 67 4.63 -4.46 -8.25
N PRO A 68 5.66 -5.07 -8.86
CA PRO A 68 6.91 -4.37 -9.16
C PRO A 68 6.71 -3.25 -10.21
N THR A 69 5.59 -3.27 -10.94
CA THR A 69 5.19 -2.25 -11.91
C THR A 69 4.45 -1.07 -11.27
N TYR A 70 4.38 -0.98 -9.94
CA TYR A 70 3.67 0.10 -9.26
C TYR A 70 4.27 1.47 -9.60
N VAL A 71 3.42 2.37 -10.10
CA VAL A 71 3.79 3.76 -10.33
C VAL A 71 2.76 4.64 -9.60
N PRO A 72 3.16 5.50 -8.66
CA PRO A 72 2.23 6.27 -7.82
C PRO A 72 1.22 7.15 -8.58
N ARG A 73 1.52 7.55 -9.82
CA ARG A 73 0.66 8.41 -10.65
C ARG A 73 -0.35 7.63 -11.50
N PHE A 74 -0.15 6.33 -11.66
CA PHE A 74 -1.01 5.48 -12.48
C PHE A 74 -1.80 4.53 -11.60
N ASP A 75 -3.04 4.23 -11.97
CA ASP A 75 -3.82 3.21 -11.31
C ASP A 75 -3.36 1.83 -11.78
N CYS A 76 -2.51 1.20 -10.96
CA CYS A 76 -1.98 -0.14 -11.17
C CYS A 76 -2.63 -1.21 -10.27
N GLY A 77 -3.74 -0.85 -9.63
CA GLY A 77 -4.44 -1.66 -8.66
C GLY A 77 -5.11 -2.89 -9.22
N ASP A 78 -5.35 -3.86 -8.35
CA ASP A 78 -6.18 -5.02 -8.64
C ASP A 78 -7.61 -4.87 -8.16
N HIS A 79 -8.51 -5.74 -8.65
CA HIS A 79 -9.88 -5.82 -8.17
C HIS A 79 -9.96 -6.75 -6.97
N VAL A 80 -10.77 -6.37 -5.97
CA VAL A 80 -10.95 -7.16 -4.76
C VAL A 80 -12.44 -7.35 -4.49
N ILE A 81 -12.85 -8.61 -4.39
CA ILE A 81 -14.18 -9.02 -3.96
C ILE A 81 -14.06 -9.56 -2.54
N VAL A 82 -14.83 -9.01 -1.62
CA VAL A 82 -14.85 -9.44 -0.21
C VAL A 82 -16.15 -10.18 0.08
N VAL A 83 -16.04 -11.37 0.66
CA VAL A 83 -17.18 -12.19 1.09
C VAL A 83 -17.23 -12.34 2.61
N ASN A 84 -18.39 -12.71 3.15
CA ASN A 84 -18.63 -12.90 4.58
C ASN A 84 -18.31 -11.67 5.45
N ALA A 85 -18.61 -10.46 4.95
CA ALA A 85 -18.35 -9.22 5.67
C ALA A 85 -19.07 -9.11 7.03
N LYS A 86 -20.13 -9.91 7.26
CA LYS A 86 -20.85 -9.99 8.54
C LYS A 86 -20.04 -10.65 9.67
N ASP A 87 -19.05 -11.47 9.32
CA ASP A 87 -18.28 -12.29 10.27
C ASP A 87 -16.93 -11.65 10.64
N VAL A 88 -16.77 -10.36 10.35
CA VAL A 88 -15.57 -9.59 10.73
C VAL A 88 -15.50 -9.33 12.22
N VAL A 89 -14.28 -9.13 12.72
CA VAL A 89 -14.01 -8.96 14.14
C VAL A 89 -13.43 -7.58 14.42
N PHE A 90 -13.93 -6.93 15.46
CA PHE A 90 -13.22 -5.85 16.14
C PHE A 90 -12.62 -6.35 17.45
N THR A 91 -11.45 -5.83 17.79
CA THR A 91 -10.76 -6.13 19.05
C THR A 91 -11.31 -5.27 20.18
N GLY A 92 -11.48 -5.83 21.38
CA GLY A 92 -11.93 -5.10 22.58
C GLY A 92 -13.38 -4.62 22.51
N ARG A 93 -13.70 -3.50 23.18
CA ARG A 93 -15.06 -2.94 23.28
C ARG A 93 -15.49 -2.05 22.10
N LYS A 94 -14.78 -2.16 20.96
CA LYS A 94 -15.01 -1.31 19.78
C LYS A 94 -16.40 -1.48 19.17
N TRP A 95 -17.06 -2.63 19.34
CA TRP A 95 -18.43 -2.81 18.86
C TRP A 95 -19.43 -1.83 19.48
N GLU A 96 -19.21 -1.48 20.75
CA GLU A 96 -20.06 -0.59 21.53
C GLU A 96 -19.60 0.86 21.46
N GLN A 97 -18.29 1.08 21.43
CA GLN A 97 -17.67 2.40 21.51
C GLN A 97 -17.47 3.08 20.17
N LYS A 98 -17.30 2.30 19.08
CA LYS A 98 -17.00 2.89 17.77
C LYS A 98 -18.28 3.39 17.13
N GLU A 99 -18.31 4.69 16.89
CA GLU A 99 -19.39 5.36 16.19
C GLU A 99 -18.97 5.75 14.78
N TYR A 100 -19.90 5.64 13.85
CA TYR A 100 -19.73 6.11 12.49
C TYR A 100 -20.66 7.29 12.26
N HIS A 101 -20.09 8.39 11.79
CA HIS A 101 -20.82 9.62 11.52
C HIS A 101 -21.03 9.82 10.01
N HIS A 102 -22.15 10.42 9.66
CA HIS A 102 -22.49 10.86 8.31
C HIS A 102 -23.25 12.17 8.40
N HIS A 103 -22.79 13.20 7.68
CA HIS A 103 -23.45 14.51 7.67
C HIS A 103 -24.17 14.71 6.33
N THR A 104 -25.39 15.24 6.36
CA THR A 104 -26.17 15.50 5.14
C THR A 104 -25.84 16.82 4.45
N GLY A 105 -25.16 17.73 5.14
CA GLY A 105 -24.81 19.07 4.65
C GLY A 105 -25.68 20.19 5.22
N TRP A 106 -26.80 19.86 5.85
CA TRP A 106 -27.71 20.83 6.48
C TRP A 106 -27.43 21.00 7.98
N PRO A 107 -27.75 22.15 8.60
CA PRO A 107 -27.68 22.32 10.05
C PRO A 107 -28.48 21.23 10.78
N GLY A 108 -27.86 20.57 11.77
CA GLY A 108 -28.47 19.43 12.48
C GLY A 108 -28.46 18.10 11.70
N GLY A 109 -27.82 18.05 10.53
CA GLY A 109 -27.80 16.88 9.64
C GLY A 109 -26.85 15.74 10.03
N LEU A 110 -26.32 15.73 11.25
CA LEU A 110 -25.38 14.71 11.71
C LEU A 110 -26.13 13.42 12.09
N ARG A 111 -25.82 12.33 11.41
CA ARG A 111 -26.32 10.99 11.72
C ARG A 111 -25.19 10.13 12.25
N THR A 112 -25.45 9.47 13.38
CA THR A 112 -24.48 8.60 14.05
C THR A 112 -25.05 7.19 14.14
N ILE A 113 -24.21 6.19 13.88
CA ILE A 113 -24.56 4.76 14.04
C ILE A 113 -23.40 4.02 14.70
N ARG A 114 -23.68 3.22 15.73
CA ARG A 114 -22.66 2.39 16.39
C ARG A 114 -22.22 1.25 15.48
N ALA A 115 -21.00 0.77 15.67
CA ALA A 115 -20.44 -0.31 14.87
C ALA A 115 -21.30 -1.59 14.91
N LYS A 116 -21.84 -1.94 16.09
CA LYS A 116 -22.75 -3.09 16.26
C LYS A 116 -24.02 -2.96 15.39
N ASP A 117 -24.65 -1.78 15.41
CA ASP A 117 -25.87 -1.54 14.63
C ASP A 117 -25.58 -1.46 13.13
N LEU A 118 -24.41 -0.92 12.76
CA LEU A 118 -23.97 -0.89 11.37
C LEU A 118 -23.72 -2.31 10.84
N LEU A 119 -23.15 -3.21 11.65
CA LEU A 119 -22.94 -4.61 11.28
C LEU A 119 -24.27 -5.32 11.00
N ALA A 120 -25.28 -5.07 11.82
CA ALA A 120 -26.60 -5.67 11.67
C ALA A 120 -27.34 -5.17 10.42
N LYS A 121 -27.18 -3.89 10.07
CA LYS A 121 -27.90 -3.28 8.92
C LYS A 121 -27.15 -3.41 7.59
N PHE A 122 -25.85 -3.13 7.60
CA PHE A 122 -25.02 -2.97 6.40
C PHE A 122 -23.56 -3.40 6.68
N PRO A 123 -23.30 -4.71 6.84
CA PRO A 123 -21.98 -5.22 7.21
C PRO A 123 -20.88 -4.83 6.22
N GLU A 124 -21.18 -4.73 4.92
CA GLU A 124 -20.25 -4.33 3.86
C GLU A 124 -19.69 -2.92 4.07
N ARG A 125 -20.46 -2.02 4.70
CA ARG A 125 -20.02 -0.63 4.96
C ARG A 125 -18.89 -0.56 5.97
N ILE A 126 -18.76 -1.53 6.88
CA ILE A 126 -17.67 -1.54 7.87
C ILE A 126 -16.33 -1.67 7.16
N ILE A 127 -16.22 -2.65 6.27
CA ILE A 127 -15.01 -2.90 5.48
C ILE A 127 -14.81 -1.77 4.48
N GLY A 128 -15.85 -1.37 3.75
CA GLY A 128 -15.77 -0.30 2.75
C GLY A 128 -15.29 1.03 3.34
N ARG A 129 -15.79 1.43 4.51
CA ARG A 129 -15.33 2.64 5.21
C ARG A 129 -13.90 2.51 5.72
N ALA A 130 -13.51 1.34 6.21
CA ALA A 130 -12.14 1.10 6.66
C ALA A 130 -11.15 1.18 5.50
N VAL A 131 -11.45 0.53 4.38
CA VAL A 131 -10.62 0.55 3.16
C VAL A 131 -10.58 1.95 2.55
N ARG A 132 -11.71 2.64 2.43
CA ARG A 132 -11.76 4.03 1.92
C ARG A 132 -10.86 4.97 2.71
N GLY A 133 -10.77 4.78 4.03
CA GLY A 133 -9.88 5.56 4.88
C GLY A 133 -8.38 5.33 4.63
N MET A 134 -8.02 4.21 3.99
CA MET A 134 -6.64 3.83 3.68
C MET A 134 -6.20 4.19 2.26
N LEU A 135 -7.13 4.64 1.41
CA LEU A 135 -6.84 5.05 0.04
C LEU A 135 -6.46 6.54 -0.05
N PRO A 136 -5.61 6.93 -1.01
CA PRO A 136 -5.28 8.33 -1.25
C PRO A 136 -6.53 9.12 -1.64
N LYS A 137 -6.66 10.35 -1.11
CA LYS A 137 -7.86 11.20 -1.27
C LYS A 137 -7.83 12.07 -2.54
N ASN A 138 -6.73 12.00 -3.31
CA ASN A 138 -6.45 12.87 -4.45
C ASN A 138 -6.58 12.14 -5.80
N LEU A 139 -7.31 11.02 -5.82
CA LEU A 139 -7.70 10.36 -7.07
C LEU A 139 -8.90 11.09 -7.67
#